data_AF-A0A8X8YQG3-F1
#
_entry.id   AF-A0A8X8YQG3-F1
#
_cell.length_a   1.000
_cell.length_b   1.000
_cell.length_c   1.000
_cell.angle_alpha   90.00
_cell.angle_beta   90.00
_cell.angle_gamma   90.00
#
_symmetry.space_group_name_H-M   'P 1'
#
loop_
_entity.id
_entity.type
_entity.pdbx_description
1 polymer ?
#
loop_
_entity_poly.entity_id
_entity_poly.type
_entity_poly.pdbx_seq_one_letter_code
_entity_poly.pdbx_strand_id
1 'polypeptide(L)'
;MGAEEKEKEKVRVMVAIDDSGESFYSLQWVLDHLFGSQNNDEYLLNIIHVIEPFPTYMLPGAPAVFPSTSIVRSVNKAQEENASAILSRAIDMCTQTNQVHINTSIIEGDPKEMICDLAEQMQVDLIVIGSRGLGKIKRALMGSVSNYVIHHAKCPVLVVKTPTTKSMSSNA
;
A
#
# COMPACT_ATOMS: atom_id res chain seq x y z
N MET A 1 18.16 32.10 -27.45
CA MET A 1 18.72 31.16 -26.46
C MET A 1 17.58 30.90 -25.49
N GLY A 2 16.79 29.86 -25.76
CA GLY A 2 15.59 29.55 -24.97
C GLY A 2 16.02 29.08 -23.59
N ALA A 3 15.42 29.63 -22.54
CA ALA A 3 15.55 29.06 -21.22
C ALA A 3 14.93 27.66 -21.27
N GLU A 4 15.72 26.62 -21.01
CA GLU A 4 15.17 25.33 -20.60
C GLU A 4 14.42 25.58 -19.30
N GLU A 5 13.09 25.58 -19.37
CA GLU A 5 12.24 25.46 -18.20
C GLU A 5 12.62 24.15 -17.52
N LYS A 6 13.32 24.23 -16.38
CA LYS A 6 13.53 23.06 -15.53
C LYS A 6 12.15 22.57 -15.11
N GLU A 7 11.76 21.38 -15.56
CA GLU A 7 10.59 20.70 -15.03
C GLU A 7 10.66 20.72 -13.50
N LYS A 8 9.58 21.17 -12.86
CA LYS A 8 9.51 21.19 -11.41
C LYS A 8 9.53 19.74 -10.92
N GLU A 9 10.46 19.42 -10.03
CA GLU A 9 10.61 18.06 -9.52
C GLU A 9 9.34 17.64 -8.77
N LYS A 10 8.72 16.54 -9.20
CA LYS A 10 7.46 16.04 -8.63
C LYS A 10 7.73 15.31 -7.32
N VAL A 11 6.95 15.61 -6.29
CA VAL A 11 6.98 14.87 -5.02
C VAL A 11 6.36 13.50 -5.23
N ARG A 12 7.15 12.44 -5.03
CA ARG A 12 6.75 11.04 -5.24
C ARG A 12 6.24 10.46 -3.94
N VAL A 13 4.93 10.28 -3.87
CA VAL A 13 4.26 9.64 -2.74
C VAL A 13 3.94 8.20 -3.11
N MET A 14 4.23 7.25 -2.25
CA MET A 14 3.84 5.85 -2.42
C MET A 14 2.84 5.47 -1.34
N VAL A 15 1.70 4.89 -1.73
CA VAL A 15 0.71 4.34 -0.81
C VAL A 15 0.64 2.84 -1.04
N ALA A 16 1.00 2.05 -0.02
CA ALA A 16 0.85 0.60 -0.08
C ALA A 16 -0.54 0.19 0.44
N ILE A 17 -1.29 -0.53 -0.38
CA ILE A 17 -2.66 -0.96 -0.08
C ILE A 17 -2.83 -2.48 -0.11
N ASP A 18 -3.75 -2.96 0.70
CA ASP A 18 -4.24 -4.34 0.77
C ASP A 18 -5.78 -4.30 0.80
N ASP A 19 -6.43 -5.44 1.03
CA ASP A 19 -7.91 -5.48 1.14
C ASP A 19 -8.44 -5.05 2.53
N SER A 20 -7.64 -4.31 3.32
CA SER A 20 -8.07 -3.82 4.64
C SER A 20 -8.69 -2.42 4.59
N GLY A 21 -9.62 -2.14 5.49
CA GLY A 21 -10.21 -0.81 5.62
C GLY A 21 -9.17 0.25 6.02
N GLU A 22 -8.17 -0.13 6.81
CA GLU A 22 -7.09 0.72 7.29
C GLU A 22 -6.17 1.21 6.16
N SER A 23 -5.87 0.37 5.16
CA SER A 23 -5.05 0.77 4.03
C SER A 23 -5.81 1.70 3.08
N PHE A 24 -7.07 1.41 2.77
CA PHE A 24 -7.92 2.35 2.01
C PHE A 24 -8.15 3.67 2.77
N TYR A 25 -8.27 3.63 4.10
CA TYR A 25 -8.34 4.85 4.90
C TYR A 25 -7.05 5.69 4.78
N SER A 26 -5.88 5.05 4.72
CA SER A 26 -4.61 5.76 4.50
C SER A 26 -4.55 6.46 3.14
N LEU A 27 -5.09 5.81 2.09
CA LEU A 27 -5.22 6.43 0.77
C LEU A 27 -6.18 7.63 0.82
N GLN A 28 -7.35 7.49 1.43
CA GLN A 28 -8.28 8.61 1.58
C GLN A 28 -7.64 9.77 2.32
N TRP A 29 -6.92 9.50 3.40
CA TRP A 29 -6.22 10.52 4.17
C TRP A 29 -5.22 11.30 3.30
N VAL A 30 -4.46 10.60 2.45
CA VAL A 30 -3.54 11.22 1.48
C VAL A 30 -4.29 12.14 0.53
N LEU A 31 -5.40 11.67 -0.04
CA LEU A 31 -6.22 12.43 -0.98
C LEU A 31 -6.78 13.71 -0.34
N ASP A 32 -7.20 13.62 0.93
CA ASP A 32 -7.81 14.74 1.65
C ASP A 32 -6.80 15.79 2.15
N HIS A 33 -5.55 15.41 2.42
CA HIS A 33 -4.61 16.24 3.17
C HIS A 33 -3.32 16.63 2.43
N LEU A 34 -2.83 15.81 1.49
CA LEU A 34 -1.57 16.11 0.78
C LEU A 34 -1.78 17.00 -0.44
N PHE A 35 -2.90 16.83 -1.14
CA PHE A 35 -3.14 17.48 -2.44
C PHE A 35 -4.03 18.71 -2.30
N GLY A 36 -3.51 19.73 -1.60
CA GLY A 36 -4.20 21.00 -1.40
C GLY A 36 -3.75 22.08 -2.39
N SER A 37 -4.70 22.90 -2.88
CA SER A 37 -4.48 24.02 -3.82
C SER A 37 -3.48 25.08 -3.34
N GLN A 38 -3.03 25.03 -2.08
CA GLN A 38 -2.10 26.00 -1.50
C GLN A 38 -0.62 25.58 -1.66
N ASN A 39 -0.35 24.33 -2.06
CA ASN A 39 1.00 23.88 -2.40
C ASN A 39 1.17 23.91 -3.93
N ASN A 40 2.16 24.66 -4.41
CA ASN A 40 2.51 24.71 -5.82
C ASN A 40 3.23 23.44 -6.32
N ASP A 41 3.36 22.41 -5.48
CA ASP A 41 4.12 21.20 -5.79
C ASP A 41 3.28 20.24 -6.63
N GLU A 42 3.90 19.65 -7.65
CA GLU A 42 3.29 18.60 -8.43
C GLU A 42 3.54 17.25 -7.75
N TYR A 43 2.50 16.43 -7.63
CA TYR A 43 2.59 15.15 -6.95
C TYR A 43 2.46 13.98 -7.92
N LEU A 44 3.28 12.96 -7.71
CA LEU A 44 3.16 11.64 -8.33
C LEU A 44 2.78 10.63 -7.25
N LEU A 45 1.53 10.16 -7.29
CA LEU A 45 0.99 9.17 -6.37
C LEU A 45 1.14 7.76 -6.97
N ASN A 46 1.94 6.91 -6.31
CA ASN A 46 2.15 5.52 -6.69
C ASN A 46 1.37 4.62 -5.72
N ILE A 47 0.31 3.98 -6.19
CA ILE A 47 -0.50 3.05 -5.40
C ILE A 47 -0.02 1.62 -5.68
N ILE A 48 0.49 0.97 -4.65
CA ILE A 48 1.12 -0.34 -4.77
C ILE A 48 0.31 -1.38 -4.01
N HIS A 49 0.01 -2.50 -4.67
CA HIS A 49 -0.48 -3.71 -4.02
C HIS A 49 0.53 -4.84 -4.18
N VAL A 50 0.88 -5.50 -3.07
CA VAL A 50 1.81 -6.64 -3.08
C VAL A 50 1.03 -7.93 -2.89
N ILE A 51 1.16 -8.85 -3.83
CA ILE A 51 0.63 -10.21 -3.75
C ILE A 51 1.71 -11.08 -3.10
N GLU A 52 1.36 -11.69 -1.96
CA GLU A 52 2.21 -12.70 -1.35
C GLU A 52 2.14 -14.01 -2.16
N PRO A 53 3.30 -14.56 -2.59
CA PRO A 53 3.34 -15.84 -3.25
C PRO A 53 2.82 -16.94 -2.31
N PHE A 54 2.18 -17.96 -2.89
CA PHE A 54 1.63 -19.06 -2.10
C PHE A 54 2.75 -19.74 -1.29
N PRO A 55 2.66 -19.74 0.06
CA PRO A 55 3.77 -20.20 0.88
C PRO A 55 3.99 -21.70 0.71
N THR A 56 5.15 -22.07 0.20
CA THR A 56 5.59 -23.47 0.15
C THR A 56 6.23 -23.82 1.48
N TYR A 57 5.43 -24.34 2.41
CA TYR A 57 5.95 -24.81 3.68
C TYR A 57 6.68 -26.14 3.49
N MET A 58 8.00 -26.13 3.62
CA MET A 58 8.79 -27.35 3.74
C MET A 58 8.97 -27.71 5.22
N LEU A 59 8.48 -28.89 5.60
CA LEU A 59 8.70 -29.45 6.93
C LEU A 59 9.99 -30.28 6.92
N PRO A 60 10.93 -30.05 7.87
CA PRO A 60 12.15 -30.86 7.97
C PRO A 60 11.83 -32.34 8.15
N GLY A 61 12.40 -33.20 7.32
CA GLY A 61 12.21 -34.65 7.39
C GLY A 61 10.88 -35.18 6.84
N ALA A 62 10.00 -34.31 6.32
CA ALA A 62 8.77 -34.72 5.64
C ALA A 62 8.98 -34.81 4.10
N PRO A 63 8.20 -35.63 3.38
CA PRO A 63 8.20 -35.62 1.92
C PRO A 63 7.76 -34.25 1.39
N ALA A 64 8.40 -33.78 0.33
CA ALA A 64 8.00 -32.55 -0.35
C ALA A 64 6.62 -32.75 -1.00
N VAL A 65 5.61 -32.04 -0.49
CA VAL A 65 4.27 -32.00 -1.08
C VAL A 65 4.14 -30.70 -1.85
N PHE A 66 4.06 -30.81 -3.17
CA PHE A 66 3.80 -29.67 -4.04
C PHE A 66 2.32 -29.61 -4.39
N PRO A 67 1.68 -28.43 -4.35
CA PRO A 67 0.33 -28.27 -4.87
C PRO A 67 0.29 -28.69 -6.35
N SER A 68 -0.83 -29.26 -6.79
CA SER A 68 -0.99 -29.57 -8.21
C SER A 68 -0.99 -28.28 -9.04
N THR A 69 -0.55 -28.36 -10.29
CA THR A 69 -0.52 -27.21 -11.22
C THR A 69 -1.90 -26.55 -11.37
N SER A 70 -2.97 -27.33 -11.32
CA SER A 70 -4.35 -26.82 -11.33
C SER A 70 -4.66 -25.97 -10.10
N ILE A 71 -4.25 -26.41 -8.90
CA ILE A 71 -4.43 -25.64 -7.66
C ILE A 71 -3.62 -24.35 -7.72
N VAL A 72 -2.34 -24.42 -8.11
CA VAL A 72 -1.48 -23.24 -8.26
C VAL A 72 -2.13 -22.23 -9.22
N ARG A 73 -2.57 -22.68 -10.39
CA ARG A 73 -3.20 -21.81 -11.38
C ARG A 73 -4.49 -21.18 -10.87
N SER A 74 -5.33 -21.93 -10.16
CA SER A 74 -6.57 -21.40 -9.58
C SER A 74 -6.30 -20.36 -8.49
N VAL A 75 -5.29 -20.58 -7.64
CA VAL A 75 -4.87 -19.62 -6.62
C VAL A 75 -4.33 -18.34 -7.26
N ASN A 76 -3.40 -18.46 -8.22
CA ASN A 76 -2.82 -17.30 -8.90
C ASN A 76 -3.90 -16.46 -9.59
N LYS A 77 -4.83 -17.11 -10.31
CA LYS A 77 -5.95 -16.41 -10.96
C LYS A 77 -6.83 -15.66 -9.95
N ALA A 78 -7.14 -16.29 -8.82
CA ALA A 78 -7.92 -15.64 -7.77
C ALA A 78 -7.15 -14.46 -7.12
N GLN A 79 -5.84 -14.60 -6.92
CA GLN A 79 -5.00 -13.52 -6.41
C GLN A 79 -4.93 -12.34 -7.40
N GLU A 80 -4.76 -12.60 -8.69
CA GLU A 80 -4.77 -11.58 -9.76
C GLU A 80 -6.11 -10.84 -9.83
N GLU A 81 -7.22 -11.58 -9.76
CA GLU A 81 -8.58 -11.01 -9.75
C GLU A 81 -8.80 -10.12 -8.51
N ASN A 82 -8.40 -10.59 -7.33
CA ASN A 82 -8.49 -9.83 -6.09
C ASN A 82 -7.61 -8.57 -6.14
N ALA A 83 -6.36 -8.68 -6.58
CA ALA A 83 -5.44 -7.56 -6.71
C ALA A 83 -5.98 -6.48 -7.68
N SER A 84 -6.55 -6.92 -8.80
CA SER A 84 -7.21 -6.03 -9.76
C SER A 84 -8.39 -5.31 -9.13
N ALA A 85 -9.21 -5.99 -8.33
CA ALA A 85 -10.34 -5.39 -7.63
C ALA A 85 -9.89 -4.35 -6.56
N ILE A 86 -8.82 -4.65 -5.82
CA ILE A 86 -8.23 -3.73 -4.83
C ILE A 86 -7.75 -2.44 -5.52
N LEU A 87 -7.01 -2.56 -6.62
CA LEU A 87 -6.54 -1.40 -7.37
C LEU A 87 -7.68 -0.63 -8.03
N SER A 88 -8.69 -1.31 -8.58
CA SER A 88 -9.87 -0.66 -9.16
C SER A 88 -10.56 0.22 -8.12
N ARG A 89 -10.77 -0.33 -6.91
CA ARG A 89 -11.36 0.44 -5.80
C ARG A 89 -10.51 1.65 -5.42
N ALA A 90 -9.19 1.52 -5.42
CA ALA A 90 -8.29 2.63 -5.12
C ALA A 90 -8.35 3.73 -6.19
N ILE A 91 -8.38 3.34 -7.48
CA ILE A 91 -8.53 4.28 -8.60
C ILE A 91 -9.86 5.04 -8.50
N ASP A 92 -10.95 4.34 -8.18
CA ASP A 92 -12.28 4.95 -8.01
C ASP A 92 -12.27 6.06 -6.95
N MET A 93 -11.53 5.88 -5.85
CA MET A 93 -11.36 6.90 -4.81
C MET A 93 -10.62 8.15 -5.31
N CYS A 94 -9.72 8.00 -6.28
CA CYS A 94 -8.91 9.10 -6.80
C CYS A 94 -9.59 9.91 -7.91
N THR A 95 -10.76 9.49 -8.40
CA THR A 95 -11.46 10.12 -9.54
C THR A 95 -11.80 11.61 -9.33
N GLN A 96 -11.82 12.07 -8.08
CA GLN A 96 -12.15 13.46 -7.72
C GLN A 96 -10.92 14.38 -7.59
N THR A 97 -9.71 13.86 -7.80
CA THR A 97 -8.46 14.59 -7.56
C THR A 97 -7.82 15.08 -8.87
N ASN A 98 -8.08 16.34 -9.23
CA ASN A 98 -7.65 16.90 -10.53
C ASN A 98 -6.16 17.32 -10.62
N GLN A 99 -5.37 17.16 -9.55
CA GLN A 99 -4.00 17.72 -9.43
C GLN A 99 -2.91 16.68 -9.17
N VAL A 100 -3.19 15.39 -9.35
CA VAL A 100 -2.26 14.31 -9.00
C VAL A 100 -2.10 13.34 -10.16
N HIS A 101 -0.86 13.04 -10.52
CA HIS A 101 -0.55 11.94 -11.43
C HIS A 101 -0.60 10.63 -10.66
N ILE A 102 -1.45 9.70 -11.07
CA ILE A 102 -1.66 8.44 -10.36
C ILE A 102 -1.06 7.29 -11.19
N ASN A 103 -0.16 6.55 -10.57
CA ASN A 103 0.35 5.28 -11.07
C ASN A 103 -0.13 4.16 -10.16
N THR A 104 -0.47 3.01 -10.73
CA THR A 104 -0.79 1.81 -9.95
C THR A 104 0.12 0.66 -10.34
N SER A 105 0.43 -0.23 -9.39
CA SER A 105 1.24 -1.42 -9.68
C SER A 105 0.86 -2.59 -8.77
N ILE A 106 0.83 -3.78 -9.36
CA ILE A 106 0.71 -5.06 -8.66
C ILE A 106 2.07 -5.72 -8.72
N ILE A 107 2.59 -6.11 -7.56
CA ILE A 107 3.94 -6.67 -7.43
C ILE A 107 3.84 -7.98 -6.64
N GLU A 108 4.64 -8.99 -6.99
CA GLU A 108 4.69 -10.26 -6.26
C GLU A 108 5.92 -10.27 -5.34
N GLY A 109 5.74 -10.72 -4.08
CA GLY A 109 6.83 -10.84 -3.11
C GLY A 109 6.39 -10.74 -1.65
N ASP A 110 7.33 -10.62 -0.72
CA ASP A 110 7.01 -10.28 0.69
C ASP A 110 6.71 -8.77 0.76
N PRO A 111 5.50 -8.35 1.20
CA PRO A 111 5.14 -6.93 1.29
C PRO A 111 6.11 -6.10 2.12
N LYS A 112 6.76 -6.69 3.14
CA LYS A 112 7.76 -6.00 3.97
C LYS A 112 8.93 -5.50 3.14
N GLU A 113 9.48 -6.38 2.31
CA GLU A 113 10.66 -6.12 1.48
C GLU A 113 10.27 -5.31 0.26
N MET A 114 9.24 -5.74 -0.47
CA MET A 114 8.84 -5.09 -1.73
C MET A 114 8.48 -3.62 -1.57
N ILE A 115 7.81 -3.23 -0.47
CA ILE A 115 7.49 -1.82 -0.23
C ILE A 115 8.77 -0.98 -0.07
N CYS A 116 9.76 -1.49 0.68
CA CYS A 116 11.01 -0.76 0.90
C CYS A 116 11.83 -0.69 -0.39
N ASP A 117 11.95 -1.81 -1.10
CA ASP A 117 12.73 -1.91 -2.33
C ASP A 117 12.15 -1.03 -3.45
N LEU A 118 10.84 -1.04 -3.63
CA LEU A 118 10.17 -0.18 -4.61
C LEU A 118 10.31 1.30 -4.25
N ALA A 119 10.22 1.65 -2.96
CA ALA A 119 10.40 3.02 -2.53
C ALA A 119 11.80 3.55 -2.89
N GLU A 120 12.83 2.72 -2.75
CA GLU A 120 14.19 3.07 -3.19
C GLU A 120 14.30 3.15 -4.72
N GLN A 121 13.81 2.14 -5.43
CA GLN A 121 13.89 2.06 -6.90
C GLN A 121 13.18 3.23 -7.59
N MET A 122 12.01 3.61 -7.06
CA MET A 122 11.21 4.71 -7.59
C MET A 122 11.62 6.08 -7.02
N GLN A 123 12.60 6.12 -6.12
CA GLN A 123 13.05 7.31 -5.38
C GLN A 123 11.87 8.05 -4.74
N VAL A 124 11.07 7.31 -3.98
CA VAL A 124 9.90 7.83 -3.26
C VAL A 124 10.34 8.79 -2.16
N ASP A 125 9.68 9.94 -2.09
CA ASP A 125 9.91 10.96 -1.07
C ASP A 125 9.11 10.70 0.21
N LEU A 126 7.99 9.99 0.09
CA LEU A 126 7.13 9.64 1.22
C LEU A 126 6.41 8.30 1.00
N ILE A 127 6.65 7.34 1.88
CA ILE A 127 5.81 6.14 1.98
C ILE A 127 4.64 6.41 2.92
N VAL A 128 3.44 6.03 2.52
CA VAL A 128 2.23 6.08 3.34
C VAL A 128 1.64 4.69 3.47
N ILE A 129 1.36 4.30 4.71
CA ILE A 129 0.80 2.98 5.03
C ILE A 129 -0.24 3.09 6.14
N GLY A 130 -1.19 2.15 6.15
CA GLY A 130 -2.06 1.95 7.30
C GLY A 130 -1.28 1.46 8.52
N SER A 131 -1.77 1.80 9.72
CA SER A 131 -1.21 1.27 10.99
C SER A 131 -1.38 -0.25 11.15
N ARG A 132 -2.30 -0.85 10.38
CA ARG A 132 -2.65 -2.28 10.35
C ARG A 132 -3.08 -2.66 8.94
N GLY A 133 -3.16 -3.98 8.71
CA GLY A 133 -3.74 -4.58 7.50
C GLY A 133 -4.68 -5.73 7.88
N LEU A 134 -4.70 -6.80 7.08
CA LEU A 134 -5.58 -7.98 7.23
C LEU A 134 -5.43 -8.82 8.52
N GLY A 135 -4.52 -8.47 9.44
CA GLY A 135 -4.23 -9.25 10.63
C GLY A 135 -5.30 -9.17 11.75
N LYS A 136 -5.56 -10.30 12.43
CA LYS A 136 -6.59 -10.45 13.49
C LYS A 136 -6.20 -9.90 14.89
N ILE A 137 -5.09 -9.16 14.99
CA ILE A 137 -4.50 -8.80 16.28
C ILE A 137 -5.25 -7.62 16.93
N LYS A 138 -5.32 -7.56 18.27
CA LYS A 138 -6.04 -6.54 19.06
C LYS A 138 -5.51 -5.10 18.85
N ARG A 139 -6.39 -4.11 19.02
CA ARG A 139 -6.25 -2.64 18.79
C ARG A 139 -4.96 -1.93 19.26
N ALA A 140 -4.09 -2.56 20.05
CA ALA A 140 -2.88 -1.94 20.61
C ALA A 140 -1.58 -2.22 19.84
N LEU A 141 -1.54 -3.18 18.91
CA LEU A 141 -0.31 -3.57 18.19
C LEU A 141 -0.30 -3.04 16.74
N MET A 142 0.87 -2.62 16.25
CA MET A 142 1.09 -2.23 14.86
C MET A 142 1.17 -3.48 13.96
N GLY A 143 0.76 -3.36 12.69
CA GLY A 143 0.88 -4.45 11.71
C GLY A 143 2.33 -4.86 11.46
N SER A 144 2.57 -6.13 11.09
CA SER A 144 3.91 -6.65 10.79
C SER A 144 4.59 -5.88 9.65
N VAL A 145 3.84 -5.60 8.58
CA VAL A 145 4.31 -4.81 7.43
C VAL A 145 4.64 -3.39 7.85
N SER A 146 3.69 -2.70 8.50
CA SER A 146 3.91 -1.32 8.93
C SER A 146 5.09 -1.19 9.90
N ASN A 147 5.22 -2.14 10.83
CA ASN A 147 6.37 -2.18 11.72
C ASN A 147 7.68 -2.38 10.96
N TYR A 148 7.72 -3.27 9.99
CA TYR A 148 8.93 -3.48 9.19
C TYR A 148 9.31 -2.22 8.41
N VAL A 149 8.37 -1.63 7.67
CA VAL A 149 8.61 -0.47 6.80
C VAL A 149 9.17 0.72 7.59
N ILE A 150 8.62 1.02 8.77
CA ILE A 150 9.12 2.13 9.61
C ILE A 150 10.59 1.95 10.01
N HIS A 151 11.04 0.71 10.20
CA HIS A 151 12.42 0.44 10.63
C HIS A 151 13.41 0.30 9.46
N HIS A 152 12.95 0.06 8.23
CA HIS A 152 13.81 -0.30 7.10
C HIS A 152 13.73 0.66 5.91
N ALA A 153 12.66 1.46 5.77
CA ALA A 153 12.54 2.43 4.70
C ALA A 153 13.64 3.50 4.79
N LYS A 154 14.22 3.86 3.64
CA LYS A 154 15.24 4.91 3.53
C LYS A 154 14.66 6.32 3.37
N CYS A 155 13.36 6.43 3.12
CA CYS A 155 12.64 7.70 3.01
C CYS A 155 11.64 7.86 4.16
N PRO A 156 11.11 9.07 4.37
CA PRO A 156 10.04 9.33 5.34
C PRO A 156 8.87 8.35 5.21
N VAL A 157 8.35 7.91 6.37
CA VAL A 157 7.19 7.03 6.47
C VAL A 157 6.09 7.71 7.26
N LEU A 158 4.91 7.85 6.65
CA LEU A 158 3.68 8.28 7.31
C LEU A 158 2.80 7.06 7.60
N VAL A 159 2.54 6.83 8.89
CA VAL A 159 1.60 5.80 9.32
C VAL A 159 0.25 6.43 9.65
N VAL A 160 -0.76 6.08 8.87
CA VAL A 160 -2.13 6.58 9.07
C VAL A 160 -2.91 5.60 9.94
N LYS A 161 -3.49 6.12 11.03
CA LYS A 161 -4.31 5.35 11.95
C LYS A 161 -5.78 5.71 11.78
N THR A 162 -6.63 4.71 11.54
CA THR A 162 -8.08 4.91 11.49
C THR A 162 -8.60 5.35 12.87
N PRO A 163 -9.41 6.41 12.96
CA PRO A 163 -10.01 6.85 14.21
C PRO A 163 -10.84 5.73 14.83
N THR A 164 -10.58 5.39 16.09
CA THR A 164 -11.46 4.46 16.81
C THR A 164 -12.74 5.19 17.17
N THR A 165 -13.87 4.79 16.60
CA THR A 165 -15.18 5.20 17.13
C THR A 165 -15.28 4.66 18.56
N LYS A 166 -15.27 5.56 19.55
CA LYS A 166 -15.70 5.21 20.90
C LYS A 166 -17.19 4.88 20.76
N SER A 167 -17.59 3.62 20.95
CA SER A 167 -18.99 3.33 21.20
C SER A 167 -19.39 4.18 22.40
N MET A 168 -20.25 5.17 22.22
CA MET A 168 -20.90 5.82 23.35
C MET A 168 -21.63 4.71 24.09
N SER A 169 -21.10 4.31 25.25
CA SER A 169 -21.85 3.52 26.21
C SER A 169 -23.04 4.39 26.62
N SER A 170 -24.22 4.04 26.12
CA SER A 170 -25.48 4.47 26.71
C SER A 170 -25.46 4.05 28.17
N ASN A 171 -25.27 5.00 29.08
CA ASN A 171 -25.70 4.82 30.46
C ASN A 171 -27.22 4.91 30.44
N ALA A 172 -27.86 3.74 30.51
CA ALA A 172 -29.24 3.59 30.93
C ALA A 172 -29.26 3.47 32.47
#